data_AF-A0A2E7EPG7-F1
#
_entry.id   AF-A0A2E7EPG7-F1
#
_cell.length_a   1.000
_cell.length_b   1.000
_cell.length_c   1.000
_cell.angle_alpha   90.00
_cell.angle_beta   90.00
_cell.angle_gamma   90.00
#
_symmetry.space_group_name_H-M   'P 1'
#
loop_
_entity.id
_entity.type
_entity.pdbx_description
1 polymer ?
#
loop_
_entity_poly.entity_id
_entity_poly.type
_entity_poly.pdbx_seq_one_letter_code
_entity_poly.pdbx_strand_id
1 'polypeptide(L)'
;MLAANAVRNYADSWRATLRLVRSGYSWSGNERNCVFLNCTESSLSNDVRFSDASAISGLDFPDDGRAVAVVDWDHDGDLDLWLRNRTAPRLRLMLNSTVQLALTTQSVSLRLIGTQSNRDAIGARVVLQFKHENQSHSRTQSIRAGDGFLSQSSKLIHFGLPSTATLEQLTIFWPGAEPEIIRDITAGLHYEVTQGTGQVEKLAPRTQVTLTPKATKTLQPTAAARIIMPGRIPFPPMLLASNTDRTSANSPNENQPTLYVFWTPTCSNCRTELTELVQHQTDVRKAGLNLVAVCLDGAKSESDSPESPQRQEGDRFLAEINFPFASANITPESLDLLNDFQNTLFSRFPDFIVPLCMLVDAEGQLISIYRGSFPISTFFDDAQLVELNDIELRTLSAPLIGTWITQPATRAQFADFVAARLLERQPQAAAFYFQVAADVETDPDSKKHRQGRVKQVQQLLGNGETP
;
A
#
# COMPACT_ATOMS: atom_id res chain seq x y z
N MET A 1 3.97 -34.29 -18.06
CA MET A 1 3.72 -34.43 -16.61
C MET A 1 4.77 -33.71 -15.77
N LEU A 2 6.07 -34.02 -15.88
CA LEU A 2 7.11 -33.39 -15.06
C LEU A 2 7.15 -31.84 -15.16
N ALA A 3 7.05 -31.29 -16.37
CA ALA A 3 7.00 -29.83 -16.58
C ALA A 3 5.73 -29.19 -16.00
N ALA A 4 4.57 -29.87 -16.10
CA ALA A 4 3.31 -29.38 -15.54
C ALA A 4 3.32 -29.39 -14.01
N ASN A 5 3.93 -30.42 -13.40
CA ASN A 5 4.10 -30.49 -11.95
C ASN A 5 5.09 -29.43 -11.45
N ALA A 6 6.17 -29.17 -12.18
CA ALA A 6 7.12 -28.11 -11.84
C ALA A 6 6.47 -26.72 -11.88
N VAL A 7 5.65 -26.44 -12.90
CA VAL A 7 4.89 -25.17 -13.01
C VAL A 7 3.88 -25.05 -11.87
N ARG A 8 3.16 -26.12 -11.53
CA ARG A 8 2.21 -26.13 -10.40
C ARG A 8 2.92 -25.85 -9.08
N ASN A 9 4.00 -26.56 -8.79
CA ASN A 9 4.79 -26.36 -7.57
C ASN A 9 5.34 -24.94 -7.45
N TYR A 10 5.80 -24.35 -8.56
CA TYR A 10 6.26 -22.95 -8.58
C TYR A 10 5.11 -21.99 -8.29
N ALA A 11 3.96 -22.16 -8.93
CA ALA A 11 2.78 -21.31 -8.71
C ALA A 11 2.30 -21.39 -7.25
N ASP A 12 2.28 -22.59 -6.66
CA ASP A 12 1.87 -22.80 -5.27
C ASP A 12 2.87 -22.16 -4.30
N SER A 13 4.17 -22.32 -4.55
CA SER A 13 5.23 -21.66 -3.76
C SER A 13 5.12 -20.14 -3.85
N TRP A 14 4.91 -19.61 -5.06
CA TRP A 14 4.74 -18.17 -5.27
C TRP A 14 3.51 -17.62 -4.54
N ARG A 15 2.37 -18.34 -4.58
CA ARG A 15 1.16 -17.97 -3.82
C ARG A 15 1.39 -18.00 -2.32
N ALA A 16 2.07 -19.03 -1.81
CA ALA A 16 2.41 -19.13 -0.38
C ALA A 16 3.31 -17.97 0.06
N THR A 17 4.34 -17.63 -0.71
CA THR A 17 5.20 -16.47 -0.46
C THR A 17 4.39 -15.18 -0.49
N LEU A 18 3.51 -14.99 -1.48
CA LEU A 18 2.64 -13.83 -1.56
C LEU A 18 1.69 -13.73 -0.36
N ARG A 19 1.16 -14.85 0.14
CA ARG A 19 0.32 -14.86 1.34
C ARG A 19 1.11 -14.37 2.55
N LEU A 20 2.28 -14.92 2.82
CA LEU A 20 3.16 -14.47 3.91
C LEU A 20 3.44 -12.96 3.79
N VAL A 21 3.80 -12.52 2.60
CA VAL A 21 4.04 -11.10 2.30
C VAL A 21 2.79 -10.24 2.57
N ARG A 22 1.61 -10.65 2.10
CA ARG A 22 0.38 -9.88 2.32
C ARG A 22 -0.06 -9.85 3.77
N SER A 23 0.27 -10.90 4.54
CA SER A 23 0.14 -10.96 6.00
C SER A 23 1.20 -10.17 6.77
N GLY A 24 2.12 -9.47 6.08
CA GLY A 24 3.08 -8.57 6.71
C GLY A 24 4.49 -9.13 6.93
N TYR A 25 4.77 -10.38 6.56
CA TYR A 25 6.13 -10.96 6.67
C TYR A 25 7.11 -10.34 5.67
N SER A 26 8.39 -10.28 6.00
CA SER A 26 9.47 -9.77 5.13
C SER A 26 9.62 -10.59 3.85
N TRP A 27 9.98 -9.96 2.71
CA TRP A 27 10.42 -10.79 1.55
C TRP A 27 11.85 -11.27 1.70
N SER A 28 12.68 -10.51 2.42
CA SER A 28 14.12 -10.77 2.54
C SER A 28 14.45 -11.66 3.75
N GLY A 29 13.47 -12.30 4.39
CA GLY A 29 13.73 -13.26 5.47
C GLY A 29 14.49 -12.70 6.68
N ASN A 30 14.45 -11.39 6.91
CA ASN A 30 15.27 -10.66 7.90
C ASN A 30 16.79 -10.67 7.61
N GLU A 31 17.20 -10.88 6.36
CA GLU A 31 18.54 -10.52 5.90
C GLU A 31 18.84 -9.06 6.28
N ARG A 32 20.05 -8.81 6.77
CA ARG A 32 20.48 -7.46 7.13
C ARG A 32 20.86 -6.69 5.88
N ASN A 33 20.58 -5.39 5.90
CA ASN A 33 21.08 -4.48 4.89
C ASN A 33 22.62 -4.51 4.86
N CYS A 34 23.19 -4.49 3.66
CA CYS A 34 24.64 -4.53 3.48
C CYS A 34 25.17 -3.20 2.95
N VAL A 35 26.33 -2.79 3.47
CA VAL A 35 27.10 -1.64 2.99
C VAL A 35 28.52 -2.10 2.75
N PHE A 36 29.02 -1.87 1.53
CA PHE A 36 30.36 -2.25 1.13
C PHE A 36 31.20 -1.01 0.89
N LEU A 37 32.30 -0.89 1.62
CA LEU A 37 33.30 0.14 1.39
C LEU A 37 34.18 -0.27 0.22
N ASN A 38 34.31 0.59 -0.79
CA ASN A 38 35.29 0.41 -1.85
C ASN A 38 36.69 0.69 -1.30
N CYS A 39 37.55 -0.33 -1.30
CA CYS A 39 38.91 -0.28 -0.77
C CYS A 39 39.96 -0.31 -1.90
N THR A 40 39.56 -0.02 -3.14
CA THR A 40 40.47 0.00 -4.29
C THR A 40 41.38 1.22 -4.25
N GLU A 41 42.69 0.99 -4.20
CA GLU A 41 43.71 2.04 -4.11
C GLU A 41 43.78 2.96 -5.34
N SER A 42 43.43 2.45 -6.52
CA SER A 42 43.47 3.21 -7.77
C SER A 42 42.34 2.79 -8.70
N SER A 43 41.68 3.77 -9.32
CA SER A 43 40.65 3.54 -10.35
C SER A 43 41.17 2.85 -11.62
N LEU A 44 42.50 2.71 -11.75
CA LEU A 44 43.16 1.98 -12.83
C LEU A 44 43.58 0.55 -12.44
N SER A 45 43.38 0.17 -11.17
CA SER A 45 43.65 -1.20 -10.71
C SER A 45 42.57 -2.15 -11.22
N ASN A 46 42.98 -3.31 -11.73
CA ASN A 46 42.07 -4.42 -12.03
C ASN A 46 41.66 -5.20 -10.77
N ASP A 47 42.26 -4.90 -9.63
CA ASP A 47 41.98 -5.53 -8.34
C ASP A 47 40.95 -4.67 -7.57
N VAL A 48 39.68 -4.84 -7.95
CA VAL A 48 38.56 -4.16 -7.29
C VAL A 48 38.21 -4.90 -6.01
N ARG A 49 38.34 -4.22 -4.86
CA ARG A 49 38.14 -4.83 -3.54
C ARG A 49 37.10 -4.07 -2.75
N PHE A 50 36.22 -4.83 -2.12
CA PHE A 50 35.21 -4.30 -1.22
C PHE A 50 35.35 -4.94 0.16
N SER A 51 35.14 -4.13 1.20
CA SER A 51 35.04 -4.60 2.57
C SER A 51 33.61 -4.40 3.08
N ASP A 52 33.06 -5.41 3.74
CA ASP A 52 31.78 -5.27 4.43
C ASP A 52 31.92 -4.28 5.59
N ALA A 53 31.23 -3.15 5.47
CA ALA A 53 31.19 -2.05 6.43
C ALA A 53 29.79 -1.90 7.06
N SER A 54 28.92 -2.90 6.91
CA SER A 54 27.50 -2.80 7.29
C SER A 54 27.34 -2.49 8.77
N ALA A 55 27.97 -3.27 9.64
CA ALA A 55 27.85 -3.11 11.10
C ALA A 55 28.48 -1.79 11.59
N ILE A 56 29.67 -1.45 11.08
CA ILE A 56 30.40 -0.25 11.51
C ILE A 56 29.77 1.05 11.00
N SER A 57 29.04 1.02 9.88
CA SER A 57 28.29 2.17 9.38
C SER A 57 26.97 2.39 10.11
N GLY A 58 26.52 1.42 10.94
CA GLY A 58 25.23 1.47 11.61
C GLY A 58 24.03 1.30 10.65
N LEU A 59 24.27 0.81 9.43
CA LEU A 59 23.25 0.63 8.40
C LEU A 59 22.81 -0.84 8.26
N ASP A 60 23.33 -1.75 9.07
CA ASP A 60 23.05 -3.20 9.06
C ASP A 60 21.68 -3.60 9.63
N PHE A 61 20.65 -2.79 9.39
CA PHE A 61 19.31 -3.06 9.90
C PHE A 61 18.76 -4.39 9.37
N PRO A 62 18.07 -5.20 10.20
CA PRO A 62 17.35 -6.40 9.78
C PRO A 62 16.00 -6.06 9.11
N ASP A 63 15.90 -4.88 8.52
CA ASP A 63 14.65 -4.35 7.97
C ASP A 63 14.41 -4.86 6.54
N ASP A 64 13.15 -4.92 6.12
CA ASP A 64 12.79 -5.26 4.74
C ASP A 64 12.95 -4.04 3.80
N GLY A 65 14.19 -3.60 3.60
CA GLY A 65 14.59 -2.41 2.83
C GLY A 65 14.23 -2.51 1.34
N ARG A 66 13.64 -1.46 0.78
CA ARG A 66 13.23 -1.43 -0.64
C ARG A 66 13.71 -0.22 -1.42
N ALA A 67 13.90 0.90 -0.75
CA ALA A 67 14.34 2.11 -1.43
C ALA A 67 15.42 2.78 -0.59
N VAL A 68 16.40 3.34 -1.28
CA VAL A 68 17.39 4.27 -0.71
C VAL A 68 17.37 5.52 -1.59
N ALA A 69 17.31 6.68 -0.96
CA ALA A 69 17.48 7.97 -1.63
C ALA A 69 18.62 8.70 -0.93
N VAL A 70 19.61 9.11 -1.72
CA VAL A 70 20.77 9.85 -1.24
C VAL A 70 20.47 11.34 -1.32
N VAL A 71 20.76 12.07 -0.25
CA VAL A 71 20.51 13.51 -0.16
C VAL A 71 21.55 14.12 0.77
N ASP A 72 21.83 15.41 0.64
CA ASP A 72 22.45 16.19 1.70
C ASP A 72 21.28 16.96 2.34
N TRP A 73 20.70 16.41 3.41
CA TRP A 73 19.41 16.87 3.93
C TRP A 73 19.55 18.16 4.72
N ASP A 74 20.62 18.29 5.48
CA ASP A 74 20.90 19.46 6.32
C ASP A 74 21.92 20.44 5.71
N HIS A 75 22.40 20.17 4.48
CA HIS A 75 23.30 21.04 3.72
C HIS A 75 24.63 21.27 4.45
N ASP A 76 25.17 20.23 5.09
CA ASP A 76 26.46 20.28 5.78
C ASP A 76 27.62 19.75 4.90
N GLY A 77 27.29 19.16 3.75
CA GLY A 77 28.24 18.70 2.74
C GLY A 77 28.57 17.22 2.81
N ASP A 78 28.12 16.47 3.82
CA ASP A 78 28.07 15.02 3.76
C ASP A 78 26.70 14.50 3.26
N LEU A 79 26.72 13.26 2.77
CA LEU A 79 25.53 12.65 2.16
C LEU A 79 24.82 11.78 3.20
N ASP A 80 23.55 12.09 3.40
CA ASP A 80 22.54 11.40 4.18
C ASP A 80 21.75 10.39 3.34
N LEU A 81 21.00 9.54 4.03
CA LEU A 81 20.15 8.54 3.41
C LEU A 81 18.73 8.61 3.95
N TRP A 82 17.76 8.62 3.03
CA TRP A 82 16.40 8.17 3.33
C TRP A 82 16.27 6.71 2.93
N LEU A 83 15.94 5.86 3.90
CA LEU A 83 15.64 4.45 3.67
C LEU A 83 14.14 4.22 3.78
N ARG A 84 13.57 3.54 2.78
CA ARG A 84 12.16 3.11 2.81
C ARG A 84 12.11 1.60 2.91
N ASN A 85 11.48 1.14 3.98
CA ASN A 85 11.23 -0.27 4.23
C ASN A 85 9.81 -0.64 3.85
N ARG A 86 9.59 -1.92 3.55
CA ARG A 86 8.26 -2.45 3.37
C ARG A 86 7.52 -2.56 4.69
N THR A 87 8.11 -3.16 5.69
CA THR A 87 7.53 -3.30 7.03
C THR A 87 7.93 -2.13 7.93
N ALA A 88 7.37 -2.07 9.14
CA ALA A 88 7.76 -1.05 10.11
C ALA A 88 9.18 -1.32 10.62
N PRO A 89 9.98 -0.28 10.89
CA PRO A 89 9.71 1.13 10.61
C PRO A 89 9.78 1.41 9.10
N ARG A 90 8.76 2.08 8.53
CA ARG A 90 8.60 2.21 7.06
C ARG A 90 9.54 3.23 6.42
N LEU A 91 10.01 4.20 7.20
CA LEU A 91 10.89 5.26 6.73
C LEU A 91 11.95 5.52 7.80
N ARG A 92 13.21 5.68 7.39
CA ARG A 92 14.32 6.11 8.25
C ARG A 92 15.08 7.22 7.56
N LEU A 93 15.44 8.25 8.34
CA LEU A 93 16.47 9.20 7.98
C LEU A 93 17.74 8.78 8.70
N MET A 94 18.81 8.61 7.93
CA MET A 94 20.15 8.38 8.43
C MET A 94 20.93 9.65 8.14
N LEU A 95 21.18 10.42 9.21
CA LEU A 95 22.06 11.58 9.12
C LEU A 95 23.49 11.09 9.20
N ASN A 96 24.29 11.47 8.23
CA ASN A 96 25.72 11.32 8.30
C ASN A 96 26.27 12.44 9.20
N SER A 97 27.42 12.21 9.82
CA SER A 97 28.03 13.15 10.77
C SER A 97 29.52 13.23 10.56
N THR A 98 29.98 12.89 9.36
CA THR A 98 31.39 12.85 8.99
C THR A 98 31.99 14.25 9.07
N VAL A 99 31.27 15.27 8.60
CA VAL A 99 31.71 16.67 8.68
C VAL A 99 31.69 17.15 10.13
N GLN A 100 30.63 16.85 10.89
CA GLN A 100 30.52 17.21 12.30
C GLN A 100 31.64 16.59 13.15
N LEU A 101 32.06 15.37 12.83
CA LEU A 101 33.18 14.66 13.48
C LEU A 101 34.56 15.15 13.01
N ALA A 102 34.61 16.23 12.22
CA ALA A 102 35.83 16.85 11.68
C ALA A 102 36.74 15.88 10.91
N LEU A 103 36.16 14.85 10.28
CA LEU A 103 36.88 14.01 9.34
C LEU A 103 37.21 14.87 8.11
N THR A 104 38.51 15.01 7.79
CA THR A 104 39.11 15.99 6.87
C THR A 104 38.71 15.79 5.39
N THR A 105 37.43 16.00 5.10
CA THR A 105 36.84 15.89 3.77
C THR A 105 36.17 17.21 3.39
N GLN A 106 36.14 17.50 2.09
CA GLN A 106 35.43 18.65 1.53
C GLN A 106 34.43 18.14 0.50
N SER A 107 33.47 18.98 0.13
CA SER A 107 32.57 18.68 -0.98
C SER A 107 32.24 19.94 -1.78
N VAL A 108 31.69 19.77 -2.98
CA VAL A 108 31.03 20.86 -3.68
C VAL A 108 29.72 20.34 -4.25
N SER A 109 28.66 21.10 -4.05
CA SER A 109 27.31 20.69 -4.43
C SER A 109 26.68 21.72 -5.36
N LEU A 110 25.98 21.26 -6.40
CA LEU A 110 25.39 22.11 -7.43
C LEU A 110 23.93 21.76 -7.67
N ARG A 111 23.07 22.77 -7.63
CA ARG A 111 21.73 22.75 -8.17
C ARG A 111 21.73 23.38 -9.55
N LEU A 112 21.24 22.66 -10.55
CA LEU A 112 21.15 23.17 -11.91
C LEU A 112 19.70 23.53 -12.23
N ILE A 113 19.50 24.70 -12.85
CA ILE A 113 18.19 25.17 -13.32
C ILE A 113 18.27 25.37 -14.84
N GLY A 114 17.56 24.51 -15.57
CA GLY A 114 17.45 24.61 -17.02
C GLY A 114 16.48 25.72 -17.44
N THR A 115 16.84 26.46 -18.49
CA THR A 115 16.02 27.53 -19.09
C THR A 115 15.66 27.22 -20.54
N GLN A 116 16.62 26.68 -21.30
CA GLN A 116 16.39 26.11 -22.64
C GLN A 116 16.21 24.59 -22.58
N SER A 117 16.95 23.92 -21.70
CA SER A 117 16.73 22.52 -21.35
C SER A 117 15.52 22.38 -20.41
N ASN A 118 15.13 21.14 -20.08
CA ASN A 118 14.07 20.93 -19.08
C ASN A 118 14.46 21.61 -17.74
N ARG A 119 13.49 22.16 -17.01
CA ARG A 119 13.73 22.99 -15.80
C ARG A 119 14.65 22.34 -14.77
N ASP A 120 14.52 21.03 -14.63
CA ASP A 120 15.28 20.22 -13.67
C ASP A 120 16.67 19.79 -14.19
N ALA A 121 17.04 20.22 -15.40
CA ALA A 121 18.28 19.88 -16.09
C ALA A 121 18.55 18.36 -16.19
N ILE A 122 17.49 17.54 -16.23
CA ILE A 122 17.60 16.08 -16.38
C ILE A 122 18.41 15.76 -17.63
N GLY A 123 19.45 14.94 -17.47
CA GLY A 123 20.40 14.57 -18.52
C GLY A 123 21.64 15.47 -18.60
N ALA A 124 21.70 16.58 -17.85
CA ALA A 124 22.89 17.41 -17.79
C ALA A 124 24.08 16.62 -17.22
N ARG A 125 25.27 16.84 -17.78
CA ARG A 125 26.52 16.22 -17.32
C ARG A 125 27.46 17.30 -16.81
N VAL A 126 27.97 17.12 -15.61
CA VAL A 126 28.88 18.06 -14.95
C VAL A 126 30.24 17.41 -14.81
N VAL A 127 31.27 18.06 -15.31
CA VAL A 127 32.67 17.65 -15.18
C VAL A 127 33.39 18.64 -14.27
N LEU A 128 33.88 18.17 -13.13
CA LEU A 128 34.68 18.93 -12.18
C LEU A 128 36.15 18.55 -12.32
N GLN A 129 36.99 19.55 -12.59
CA GLN A 129 38.45 19.45 -12.61
C GLN A 129 39.04 20.12 -11.37
N PHE A 130 39.97 19.43 -10.71
CA PHE A 130 40.62 19.92 -9.49
C PHE A 130 42.03 19.36 -9.35
N LYS A 131 42.86 20.03 -8.57
CA LYS A 131 44.20 19.56 -8.18
C LYS A 131 44.21 19.01 -6.76
N HIS A 132 44.97 17.95 -6.55
CA HIS A 132 45.27 17.38 -5.23
C HIS A 132 46.69 16.80 -5.28
N GLU A 133 47.53 17.08 -4.28
CA GLU A 133 48.94 16.63 -4.25
C GLU A 133 49.72 16.93 -5.54
N ASN A 134 49.49 18.11 -6.13
CA ASN A 134 50.04 18.56 -7.42
C ASN A 134 49.65 17.71 -8.64
N GLN A 135 48.70 16.79 -8.51
CA GLN A 135 48.12 16.01 -9.61
C GLN A 135 46.78 16.58 -10.03
N SER A 136 46.46 16.49 -11.33
CA SER A 136 45.18 16.92 -11.88
C SER A 136 44.19 15.76 -11.89
N HIS A 137 42.99 16.00 -11.39
CA HIS A 137 41.92 15.03 -11.31
C HIS A 137 40.65 15.56 -12.00
N SER A 138 39.82 14.64 -12.45
CA SER A 138 38.52 14.95 -13.05
C SER A 138 37.46 14.00 -12.52
N ARG A 139 36.30 14.53 -12.12
CA ARG A 139 35.13 13.76 -11.72
C ARG A 139 33.94 14.19 -12.57
N THR A 140 33.13 13.22 -12.97
CA THR A 140 31.94 13.47 -13.77
C THR A 140 30.71 12.96 -13.06
N GLN A 141 29.66 13.78 -13.02
CA GLN A 141 28.33 13.40 -12.54
C GLN A 141 27.27 13.81 -13.56
N SER A 142 26.07 13.27 -13.42
CA SER A 142 24.95 13.56 -14.32
C SER A 142 23.65 13.64 -13.56
N ILE A 143 22.76 14.55 -13.93
CA ILE A 143 21.41 14.60 -13.36
C ILE A 143 20.55 13.53 -14.03
N ARG A 144 19.86 12.73 -13.23
CA ARG A 144 19.00 11.63 -13.68
C ARG A 144 17.56 11.85 -13.22
N ALA A 145 16.62 11.32 -13.99
CA ALA A 145 15.23 11.15 -13.59
C ALA A 145 14.96 9.66 -13.44
N GLY A 146 15.01 9.20 -12.20
CA GLY A 146 15.00 7.81 -11.77
C GLY A 146 16.40 7.35 -11.36
N ASP A 147 16.56 7.00 -10.09
CA ASP A 147 17.69 6.24 -9.56
C ASP A 147 17.26 5.41 -8.34
N GLY A 148 17.93 4.28 -8.12
CA GLY A 148 17.51 3.31 -7.10
C GLY A 148 16.21 2.58 -7.47
N PHE A 149 15.76 1.70 -6.57
CA PHE A 149 14.51 0.95 -6.72
C PHE A 149 13.38 1.68 -5.97
N LEU A 150 12.34 2.12 -6.68
CA LEU A 150 11.19 2.84 -6.11
C LEU A 150 11.57 4.12 -5.34
N SER A 151 12.68 4.77 -5.69
CA SER A 151 13.20 5.99 -5.08
C SER A 151 13.68 6.99 -6.13
N GLN A 152 14.08 8.16 -5.64
CA GLN A 152 14.77 9.20 -6.37
C GLN A 152 15.66 9.95 -5.37
N SER A 153 16.98 9.91 -5.57
CA SER A 153 17.94 10.74 -4.83
C SER A 153 17.80 12.20 -5.21
N SER A 154 18.40 13.08 -4.42
CA SER A 154 18.43 14.52 -4.70
C SER A 154 18.96 14.81 -6.11
N LYS A 155 18.40 15.86 -6.74
CA LYS A 155 18.93 16.40 -8.01
C LYS A 155 20.19 17.26 -7.80
N LEU A 156 20.63 17.43 -6.55
CA LEU A 156 21.89 18.08 -6.24
C LEU A 156 23.05 17.20 -6.72
N ILE A 157 23.87 17.76 -7.61
CA ILE A 157 25.12 17.12 -8.00
C ILE A 157 26.13 17.34 -6.88
N HIS A 158 26.58 16.27 -6.26
CA HIS A 158 27.58 16.29 -5.18
C HIS A 158 28.90 15.71 -5.67
N PHE A 159 29.98 16.39 -5.33
CA PHE A 159 31.34 15.87 -5.47
C PHE A 159 32.02 15.88 -4.10
N GLY A 160 32.29 14.70 -3.53
CA GLY A 160 33.24 14.56 -2.41
C GLY A 160 34.68 14.81 -2.88
N LEU A 161 35.48 15.49 -2.06
CA LEU A 161 36.81 15.99 -2.38
C LEU A 161 37.79 15.74 -1.22
N PRO A 162 39.08 15.49 -1.51
CA PRO A 162 40.12 15.57 -0.49
C PRO A 162 40.18 16.95 0.17
N SER A 163 40.60 17.03 1.43
CA SER A 163 40.69 18.31 2.18
C SER A 163 41.66 19.34 1.59
N THR A 164 42.62 18.90 0.77
CA THR A 164 43.60 19.78 0.11
C THR A 164 43.27 20.03 -1.36
N ALA A 165 42.06 19.69 -1.81
CA ALA A 165 41.65 19.87 -3.19
C ALA A 165 41.54 21.36 -3.55
N THR A 166 42.10 21.74 -4.70
CA THR A 166 41.93 23.07 -5.30
C THR A 166 41.11 22.94 -6.57
N LEU A 167 39.91 23.52 -6.60
CA LEU A 167 39.03 23.46 -7.76
C LEU A 167 39.55 24.36 -8.88
N GLU A 168 39.58 23.85 -10.11
CA GLU A 168 40.08 24.59 -11.27
C GLU A 168 38.96 25.01 -12.21
N GLN A 169 38.08 24.07 -12.54
CA GLN A 169 37.05 24.30 -13.54
C GLN A 169 35.88 23.34 -13.36
N LEU A 170 34.68 23.86 -13.55
CA LEU A 170 33.48 23.09 -13.71
C LEU A 170 32.89 23.32 -15.11
N THR A 171 32.59 22.24 -15.81
CA THR A 171 32.00 22.27 -17.14
C THR A 171 30.64 21.60 -17.09
N ILE A 172 29.58 22.33 -17.43
CA ILE A 172 28.21 21.83 -17.48
C ILE A 172 27.84 21.63 -18.94
N PHE A 173 27.59 20.37 -19.31
CA PHE A 173 27.00 20.01 -20.59
C PHE A 173 25.49 19.93 -20.41
N TRP A 174 24.79 20.96 -20.89
CA TRP A 174 23.33 21.02 -20.85
C TRP A 174 22.69 20.17 -21.96
N PRO A 175 21.55 19.51 -21.72
CA PRO A 175 20.81 18.84 -22.77
C PRO A 175 20.33 19.83 -23.84
N GLY A 176 20.80 19.67 -25.08
CA GLY A 176 20.35 20.48 -26.22
C GLY A 176 20.83 21.93 -26.23
N ALA A 177 21.88 22.28 -25.47
CA ALA A 177 22.47 23.61 -25.47
C ALA A 177 24.00 23.55 -25.37
N GLU A 178 24.65 24.69 -25.61
CA GLU A 178 26.10 24.80 -25.51
C GLU A 178 26.60 24.59 -24.08
N PRO A 179 27.81 24.02 -23.89
CA PRO A 179 28.38 23.84 -22.56
C PRO A 179 28.73 25.17 -21.88
N GLU A 180 28.56 25.22 -20.56
CA GLU A 180 28.99 26.35 -19.73
C GLU A 180 30.22 25.99 -18.89
N ILE A 181 31.14 26.95 -18.77
CA ILE A 181 32.37 26.80 -18.01
C ILE A 181 32.38 27.79 -16.85
N ILE A 182 32.58 27.28 -15.64
CA ILE A 182 32.58 28.03 -14.39
C ILE A 182 33.91 27.81 -13.69
N ARG A 183 34.54 28.89 -13.22
CA ARG A 183 35.83 28.83 -12.50
C ARG A 183 35.76 29.41 -11.08
N ASP A 184 34.77 30.25 -10.79
CA ASP A 184 34.56 30.83 -9.46
C ASP A 184 33.82 29.85 -8.55
N ILE A 185 34.48 28.74 -8.21
CA ILE A 185 33.96 27.70 -7.33
C ILE A 185 34.96 27.38 -6.23
N THR A 186 34.49 27.43 -5.00
CA THR A 186 35.22 27.05 -3.79
C THR A 186 34.64 25.76 -3.22
N ALA A 187 35.52 24.85 -2.79
CA ALA A 187 35.12 23.67 -2.04
C ALA A 187 34.50 24.05 -0.68
N GLY A 188 33.64 23.18 -0.16
CA GLY A 188 32.84 23.37 1.06
C GLY A 188 31.56 24.19 0.87
N LEU A 189 31.16 24.50 -0.37
CA LEU A 189 30.00 25.35 -0.66
C LEU A 189 28.98 24.69 -1.59
N HIS A 190 27.75 25.18 -1.49
CA HIS A 190 26.60 24.81 -2.32
C HIS A 190 26.32 25.94 -3.31
N TYR A 191 26.07 25.60 -4.55
CA TYR A 191 25.81 26.55 -5.61
C TYR A 191 24.50 26.25 -6.33
N GLU A 192 23.82 27.29 -6.78
CA GLU A 192 22.79 27.21 -7.82
C GLU A 192 23.34 27.81 -9.12
N VAL A 193 23.10 27.13 -10.23
CA VAL A 193 23.54 27.55 -11.56
C VAL A 193 22.33 27.56 -12.49
N THR A 194 22.02 28.74 -13.01
CA THR A 194 20.95 28.91 -14.00
C THR A 194 21.54 28.90 -15.40
N GLN A 195 21.02 28.02 -16.26
CA GLN A 195 21.47 27.88 -17.64
C GLN A 195 21.41 29.22 -18.41
N GLY A 196 22.50 29.51 -19.11
CA GLY A 196 22.71 30.68 -19.96
C GLY A 196 23.27 31.90 -19.21
N THR A 197 23.41 31.84 -17.89
CA THR A 197 23.90 32.98 -17.10
C THR A 197 25.43 33.01 -17.01
N GLY A 198 26.10 31.85 -17.06
CA GLY A 198 27.53 31.74 -16.80
C GLY A 198 27.92 32.15 -15.37
N GLN A 199 26.95 32.32 -14.47
CA GLN A 199 27.16 32.73 -13.08
C GLN A 199 26.72 31.63 -12.10
N VAL A 200 27.33 31.65 -10.92
CA VAL A 200 26.95 30.79 -9.80
C VAL A 200 26.45 31.62 -8.64
N GLU A 201 25.35 31.20 -8.04
CA GLU A 201 24.83 31.78 -6.81
C GLU A 201 25.18 30.86 -5.65
N LYS A 202 25.81 31.40 -4.61
CA LYS A 202 26.09 30.65 -3.38
C LYS A 202 24.79 30.46 -2.61
N LEU A 203 24.42 29.21 -2.36
CA LEU A 203 23.30 28.88 -1.51
C LEU A 203 23.73 28.98 -0.04
N ALA A 204 22.91 29.65 0.77
CA ALA A 204 23.14 29.72 2.21
C ALA A 204 23.03 28.32 2.84
N PRO A 205 23.87 27.99 3.83
CA PRO A 205 23.70 26.78 4.62
C PRO A 205 22.33 26.74 5.27
N ARG A 206 21.75 25.56 5.40
CA ARG A 206 20.48 25.39 6.12
C ARG A 206 20.73 25.60 7.62
N THR A 207 19.75 26.18 8.32
CA THR A 207 19.80 26.22 9.79
C THR A 207 19.79 24.78 10.32
N GLN A 208 20.85 24.38 11.02
CA GLN A 208 20.91 23.06 11.64
C GLN A 208 19.79 22.92 12.68
N VAL A 209 19.00 21.87 12.53
CA VAL A 209 17.94 21.51 13.48
C VAL A 209 18.45 20.36 14.33
N THR A 210 18.59 20.59 15.64
CA THR A 210 18.94 19.52 16.57
C THR A 210 17.76 18.55 16.69
N LEU A 211 17.94 17.32 16.21
CA LEU A 211 16.95 16.25 16.38
C LEU A 211 17.07 15.67 17.78
N THR A 212 16.10 15.99 18.66
CA THR A 212 16.01 15.35 19.98
C THR A 212 15.24 14.03 19.85
N PRO A 213 15.81 12.89 20.29
CA PRO A 213 15.08 11.63 20.35
C PRO A 213 13.77 11.80 21.11
N LYS A 214 12.66 11.42 20.49
CA LYS A 214 11.35 11.32 21.15
C LYS A 214 10.90 9.87 21.11
N ALA A 215 10.34 9.39 22.22
CA ALA A 215 9.69 8.10 22.23
C ALA A 215 8.60 8.09 21.14
N THR A 216 8.57 7.04 20.33
CA THR A 216 7.51 6.84 19.34
C THR A 216 6.20 6.78 20.10
N LYS A 217 5.36 7.81 19.92
CA LYS A 217 4.02 7.81 20.50
C LYS A 217 3.19 6.80 19.72
N THR A 218 2.68 5.76 20.39
CA THR A 218 1.59 4.97 19.84
C THR A 218 0.44 5.93 19.58
N LEU A 219 0.19 6.22 18.31
CA LEU A 219 -0.94 7.04 17.93
C LEU A 219 -2.18 6.21 18.23
N GLN A 220 -3.02 6.72 19.14
CA GLN A 220 -4.37 6.19 19.27
C GLN A 220 -5.04 6.35 17.90
N PRO A 221 -5.72 5.33 17.37
CA PRO A 221 -6.49 5.47 16.14
C PRO A 221 -7.41 6.71 16.26
N THR A 222 -7.13 7.73 15.46
CA THR A 222 -7.86 9.01 15.51
C THR A 222 -9.07 9.01 14.58
N ALA A 223 -9.23 7.95 13.77
CA ALA A 223 -10.31 7.83 12.81
C ALA A 223 -10.62 6.35 12.56
N ALA A 224 -11.89 6.09 12.26
CA ALA A 224 -12.33 4.84 11.68
C ALA A 224 -12.15 4.89 10.15
N ALA A 225 -11.90 3.73 9.53
CA ALA A 225 -11.57 3.65 8.11
C ALA A 225 -12.81 3.36 7.25
N ARG A 226 -13.32 4.39 6.58
CA ARG A 226 -14.36 4.27 5.55
C ARG A 226 -13.67 4.04 4.22
N ILE A 227 -14.06 2.97 3.53
CA ILE A 227 -13.42 2.51 2.30
C ILE A 227 -14.51 2.36 1.25
N ILE A 228 -14.59 3.32 0.33
CA ILE A 228 -15.50 3.28 -0.82
C ILE A 228 -14.85 2.39 -1.89
N MET A 229 -15.61 1.44 -2.42
CA MET A 229 -15.11 0.57 -3.47
C MET A 229 -14.94 1.35 -4.79
N PRO A 230 -13.88 1.08 -5.57
CA PRO A 230 -13.65 1.74 -6.86
C PRO A 230 -14.65 1.34 -7.96
N GLY A 231 -15.61 0.49 -7.63
CA GLY A 231 -16.69 -0.02 -8.47
C GLY A 231 -17.49 -1.07 -7.69
N ARG A 232 -18.55 -1.58 -8.30
CA ARG A 232 -19.44 -2.58 -7.70
C ARG A 232 -18.82 -3.96 -7.68
N ILE A 233 -18.63 -4.50 -6.48
CA ILE A 233 -18.04 -5.84 -6.26
C ILE A 233 -19.13 -6.76 -5.72
N PRO A 234 -19.42 -7.92 -6.35
CA PRO A 234 -20.45 -8.82 -5.83
C PRO A 234 -20.15 -9.21 -4.38
N PHE A 235 -21.14 -9.13 -3.52
CA PHE A 235 -21.02 -9.51 -2.11
C PHE A 235 -20.97 -11.04 -1.99
N PRO A 236 -20.17 -11.63 -1.07
CA PRO A 236 -20.05 -13.09 -0.99
C PRO A 236 -21.37 -13.74 -0.54
N PRO A 237 -21.72 -14.91 -1.10
CA PRO A 237 -22.88 -15.66 -0.65
C PRO A 237 -22.59 -16.25 0.73
N MET A 238 -23.17 -15.66 1.76
CA MET A 238 -23.02 -16.12 3.15
C MET A 238 -24.25 -16.87 3.61
N LEU A 239 -24.03 -17.94 4.37
CA LEU A 239 -25.08 -18.62 5.11
C LEU A 239 -25.23 -17.92 6.47
N LEU A 240 -26.43 -17.39 6.72
CA LEU A 240 -26.80 -16.81 8.00
C LEU A 240 -27.91 -17.64 8.64
N ALA A 241 -27.71 -18.05 9.89
CA ALA A 241 -28.72 -18.72 10.70
C ALA A 241 -29.66 -17.67 11.31
N SER A 242 -30.90 -17.62 10.82
CA SER A 242 -31.96 -16.78 11.40
C SER A 242 -32.35 -17.28 12.80
N ASN A 243 -32.61 -16.34 13.70
CA ASN A 243 -33.16 -16.62 15.03
C ASN A 243 -34.70 -16.77 15.03
N THR A 244 -35.38 -16.39 13.95
CA THR A 244 -36.84 -16.43 13.82
C THR A 244 -37.21 -17.15 12.52
N ASP A 245 -37.60 -18.42 12.64
CA ASP A 245 -38.05 -19.31 11.57
C ASP A 245 -37.13 -19.50 10.34
N ARG A 246 -37.21 -20.71 9.77
CA ARG A 246 -36.40 -21.17 8.63
C ARG A 246 -36.80 -20.49 7.30
N THR A 247 -36.66 -19.17 7.21
CA THR A 247 -36.36 -18.56 5.92
C THR A 247 -34.84 -18.52 5.82
N SER A 248 -34.30 -19.24 4.83
CA SER A 248 -32.94 -19.01 4.36
C SER A 248 -32.71 -17.50 4.30
N ALA A 249 -31.64 -17.01 4.91
CA ALA A 249 -31.13 -15.67 4.62
C ALA A 249 -30.55 -15.60 3.19
N ASN A 250 -31.32 -16.09 2.21
CA ASN A 250 -31.17 -15.81 0.79
C ASN A 250 -32.25 -14.80 0.46
N SER A 251 -32.04 -13.60 0.96
CA SER A 251 -31.73 -12.43 0.14
C SER A 251 -31.97 -11.21 1.04
N PRO A 252 -31.11 -10.17 1.01
CA PRO A 252 -31.59 -8.83 1.35
C PRO A 252 -32.92 -8.63 0.63
N ASN A 253 -33.86 -7.87 1.19
CA ASN A 253 -35.07 -7.50 0.46
C ASN A 253 -34.60 -7.01 -0.93
N GLU A 254 -34.81 -7.78 -2.00
CA GLU A 254 -33.97 -7.75 -3.24
C GLU A 254 -34.04 -6.40 -3.99
N ASN A 255 -34.81 -5.46 -3.45
CA ASN A 255 -35.07 -4.14 -3.98
C ASN A 255 -34.57 -3.00 -3.08
N GLN A 256 -33.80 -3.28 -2.01
CA GLN A 256 -33.28 -2.23 -1.13
C GLN A 256 -31.80 -2.44 -0.76
N PRO A 257 -31.02 -1.34 -0.73
CA PRO A 257 -29.66 -1.38 -0.22
C PRO A 257 -29.63 -1.81 1.25
N THR A 258 -28.68 -2.65 1.61
CA THR A 258 -28.56 -3.26 2.93
C THR A 258 -27.24 -2.89 3.60
N LEU A 259 -27.33 -2.39 4.83
CA LEU A 259 -26.20 -2.21 5.74
C LEU A 259 -26.08 -3.46 6.63
N TYR A 260 -25.05 -4.27 6.38
CA TYR A 260 -24.67 -5.36 7.27
C TYR A 260 -23.81 -4.81 8.40
N VAL A 261 -24.17 -5.09 9.64
CA VAL A 261 -23.43 -4.70 10.84
C VAL A 261 -22.90 -5.97 11.52
N PHE A 262 -21.62 -6.29 11.31
CA PHE A 262 -20.95 -7.43 11.92
C PHE A 262 -20.44 -7.09 13.31
N TRP A 263 -20.83 -7.90 14.31
CA TRP A 263 -20.58 -7.59 15.71
C TRP A 263 -20.39 -8.84 16.59
N THR A 264 -19.88 -8.62 17.79
CA THR A 264 -19.84 -9.63 18.87
C THR A 264 -20.44 -9.07 20.16
N PRO A 265 -21.03 -9.89 21.03
CA PRO A 265 -21.56 -9.43 22.32
C PRO A 265 -20.47 -8.89 23.25
N THR A 266 -19.23 -9.34 23.12
CA THR A 266 -18.10 -8.89 23.94
C THR A 266 -17.53 -7.53 23.51
N CYS A 267 -17.94 -7.01 22.36
CA CYS A 267 -17.47 -5.74 21.81
C CYS A 267 -18.31 -4.55 22.33
N SER A 268 -17.70 -3.71 23.19
CA SER A 268 -18.36 -2.53 23.78
C SER A 268 -18.77 -1.47 22.74
N ASN A 269 -17.92 -1.22 21.74
CA ASN A 269 -18.22 -0.29 20.65
C ASN A 269 -19.42 -0.78 19.84
N CYS A 270 -19.49 -2.09 19.57
CA CYS A 270 -20.59 -2.69 18.82
C CYS A 270 -21.93 -2.54 19.54
N ARG A 271 -21.96 -2.73 20.86
CA ARG A 271 -23.17 -2.50 21.67
C ARG A 271 -23.64 -1.04 21.62
N THR A 272 -22.68 -0.12 21.69
CA THR A 272 -22.96 1.32 21.62
C THR A 272 -23.60 1.67 20.27
N GLU A 273 -23.01 1.22 19.17
CA GLU A 273 -23.52 1.49 17.83
C GLU A 273 -24.88 0.86 17.55
N LEU A 274 -25.09 -0.39 17.95
CA LEU A 274 -26.39 -1.04 17.80
C LEU A 274 -27.47 -0.29 18.59
N THR A 275 -27.16 0.20 19.79
CA THR A 275 -28.09 1.01 20.59
C THR A 275 -28.40 2.35 19.91
N GLU A 276 -27.38 3.02 19.35
CA GLU A 276 -27.55 4.28 18.63
C GLU A 276 -28.39 4.10 17.34
N LEU A 277 -28.20 2.98 16.62
CA LEU A 277 -29.01 2.60 15.46
C LEU A 277 -30.49 2.41 15.82
N VAL A 278 -30.81 1.89 17.02
CA VAL A 278 -32.20 1.83 17.51
C VAL A 278 -32.76 3.25 17.71
N GLN A 279 -31.99 4.16 18.29
CA GLN A 279 -32.41 5.55 18.51
C GLN A 279 -32.70 6.29 17.19
N HIS A 280 -31.93 5.98 16.14
CA HIS A 280 -32.06 6.54 14.80
C HIS A 280 -32.87 5.68 13.81
N GLN A 281 -33.74 4.79 14.30
CA GLN A 281 -34.46 3.87 13.42
C GLN A 281 -35.31 4.54 12.32
N THR A 282 -35.81 5.75 12.57
CA THR A 282 -36.58 6.52 11.60
C THR A 282 -35.68 7.07 10.49
N ASP A 283 -34.47 7.49 10.84
CA ASP A 283 -33.49 8.00 9.87
C ASP A 283 -32.96 6.88 8.97
N VAL A 284 -32.70 5.70 9.54
CA VAL A 284 -32.34 4.48 8.77
C VAL A 284 -33.40 4.17 7.71
N ARG A 285 -34.68 4.13 8.12
CA ARG A 285 -35.80 3.87 7.20
C ARG A 285 -35.98 4.97 6.16
N LYS A 286 -35.78 6.25 6.55
CA LYS A 286 -35.87 7.40 5.65
C LYS A 286 -34.74 7.42 4.62
N ALA A 287 -33.55 6.94 4.99
CA ALA A 287 -32.42 6.76 4.09
C ALA A 287 -32.63 5.61 3.08
N GLY A 288 -33.72 4.84 3.20
CA GLY A 288 -34.00 3.72 2.31
C GLY A 288 -33.12 2.50 2.54
N LEU A 289 -32.43 2.43 3.68
CA LEU A 289 -31.54 1.32 4.03
C LEU A 289 -32.29 0.22 4.77
N ASN A 290 -32.09 -1.01 4.32
CA ASN A 290 -32.31 -2.19 5.15
C ASN A 290 -31.10 -2.37 6.09
N LEU A 291 -31.33 -2.92 7.28
CA LEU A 291 -30.27 -3.13 8.27
C LEU A 291 -30.31 -4.57 8.78
N VAL A 292 -29.15 -5.22 8.80
CA VAL A 292 -28.99 -6.58 9.31
C VAL A 292 -27.83 -6.64 10.31
N ALA A 293 -28.14 -6.90 11.58
CA ALA A 293 -27.12 -7.17 12.59
C ALA A 293 -26.67 -8.64 12.51
N VAL A 294 -25.40 -8.87 12.18
CA VAL A 294 -24.82 -10.21 12.01
C VAL A 294 -23.86 -10.50 13.17
N CYS A 295 -24.27 -11.37 14.07
CA CYS A 295 -23.43 -11.81 15.18
C CYS A 295 -22.41 -12.85 14.70
N LEU A 296 -21.13 -12.65 15.08
CA LEU A 296 -20.04 -13.54 14.67
C LEU A 296 -19.91 -14.80 15.54
N ASP A 297 -20.43 -14.78 16.77
CA ASP A 297 -20.29 -15.86 17.75
C ASP A 297 -21.42 -16.92 17.64
N GLY A 298 -21.85 -17.21 16.41
CA GLY A 298 -23.27 -17.51 16.18
C GLY A 298 -23.67 -18.92 15.72
N ALA A 299 -22.77 -19.80 15.28
CA ALA A 299 -23.21 -20.99 14.55
C ALA A 299 -22.78 -22.34 15.15
N LYS A 300 -23.71 -23.29 15.02
CA LYS A 300 -23.55 -24.69 15.37
C LYS A 300 -22.49 -25.33 14.46
N SER A 301 -21.38 -25.83 15.00
CA SER A 301 -20.81 -27.03 14.40
C SER A 301 -21.76 -28.21 14.65
N GLU A 302 -21.74 -29.25 13.82
CA GLU A 302 -22.52 -30.48 14.06
C GLU A 302 -22.21 -31.13 15.44
N SER A 303 -21.11 -30.71 16.08
CA SER A 303 -20.69 -31.09 17.43
C SER A 303 -21.05 -30.11 18.55
N ASP A 304 -21.58 -28.92 18.25
CA ASP A 304 -21.88 -27.92 19.28
C ASP A 304 -23.26 -28.14 19.90
N SER A 305 -23.29 -28.09 21.23
CA SER A 305 -24.52 -28.09 21.99
C SER A 305 -25.40 -26.88 21.61
N PRO A 306 -26.72 -26.92 21.83
CA PRO A 306 -27.67 -25.91 21.34
C PRO A 306 -27.50 -24.48 21.89
N GLU A 307 -26.46 -24.21 22.68
CA GLU A 307 -26.39 -23.08 23.62
C GLU A 307 -24.94 -22.57 23.82
N SER A 308 -24.35 -21.88 22.83
CA SER A 308 -23.14 -21.10 23.13
C SER A 308 -23.51 -19.92 24.06
N PRO A 309 -22.82 -19.72 25.19
CA PRO A 309 -23.14 -18.63 26.13
C PRO A 309 -23.11 -17.24 25.48
N GLN A 310 -22.20 -17.04 24.53
CA GLN A 310 -22.04 -15.80 23.78
C GLN A 310 -23.26 -15.53 22.90
N ARG A 311 -23.81 -16.54 22.22
CA ARG A 311 -25.04 -16.38 21.43
C ARG A 311 -26.22 -15.96 22.29
N GLN A 312 -26.41 -16.59 23.45
CA GLN A 312 -27.47 -16.21 24.39
C GLN A 312 -27.29 -14.77 24.88
N GLU A 313 -26.04 -14.33 25.11
CA GLU A 313 -25.74 -12.96 25.47
C GLU A 313 -26.07 -11.98 24.34
N GLY A 314 -25.77 -12.32 23.09
CA GLY A 314 -26.13 -11.53 21.93
C GLY A 314 -27.64 -11.39 21.75
N ASP A 315 -28.37 -12.50 21.80
CA ASP A 315 -29.83 -12.53 21.68
C ASP A 315 -30.50 -11.73 22.81
N ARG A 316 -29.99 -11.88 24.05
CA ARG A 316 -30.45 -11.10 25.20
C ARG A 316 -30.20 -9.61 25.01
N PHE A 317 -29.01 -9.22 24.57
CA PHE A 317 -28.67 -7.82 24.33
C PHE A 317 -29.58 -7.19 23.27
N LEU A 318 -29.81 -7.86 22.13
CA LEU A 318 -30.71 -7.36 21.10
C LEU A 318 -32.16 -7.22 21.60
N ALA A 319 -32.62 -8.15 22.45
CA ALA A 319 -33.92 -8.05 23.10
C ALA A 319 -34.00 -6.89 24.10
N GLU A 320 -32.95 -6.66 24.91
CA GLU A 320 -32.86 -5.57 25.89
C GLU A 320 -32.97 -4.19 25.23
N ILE A 321 -32.32 -4.00 24.07
CA ILE A 321 -32.38 -2.74 23.32
C ILE A 321 -33.62 -2.63 22.43
N ASN A 322 -34.51 -3.63 22.41
CA ASN A 322 -35.65 -3.73 21.50
C ASN A 322 -35.26 -3.51 20.02
N PHE A 323 -34.23 -4.23 19.56
CA PHE A 323 -33.66 -4.04 18.24
C PHE A 323 -34.72 -4.21 17.13
N PRO A 324 -35.03 -3.16 16.33
CA PRO A 324 -36.21 -3.15 15.45
C PRO A 324 -35.92 -3.66 14.04
N PHE A 325 -34.71 -4.19 13.78
CA PHE A 325 -34.24 -4.64 12.47
C PHE A 325 -33.93 -6.14 12.47
N ALA A 326 -33.61 -6.68 11.29
CA ALA A 326 -33.24 -8.08 11.16
C ALA A 326 -31.93 -8.38 11.89
N SER A 327 -31.85 -9.56 12.51
CA SER A 327 -30.64 -10.08 13.14
C SER A 327 -30.40 -11.52 12.74
N ALA A 328 -29.14 -11.89 12.52
CA ALA A 328 -28.75 -13.25 12.19
C ALA A 328 -27.40 -13.63 12.79
N ASN A 329 -27.10 -14.92 12.78
CA ASN A 329 -25.83 -15.49 13.21
C ASN A 329 -25.07 -16.01 11.98
N ILE A 330 -23.78 -15.67 11.86
CA ILE A 330 -22.96 -16.18 10.74
C ILE A 330 -22.48 -17.62 11.01
N THR A 331 -22.38 -18.45 9.97
CA THR A 331 -21.73 -19.78 10.09
C THR A 331 -20.20 -19.68 10.14
N PRO A 332 -19.46 -20.65 10.70
CA PRO A 332 -18.00 -20.60 10.71
C PRO A 332 -17.44 -20.57 9.29
N GLU A 333 -18.05 -21.33 8.36
CA GLU A 333 -17.65 -21.34 6.95
C GLU A 333 -17.90 -19.98 6.29
N SER A 334 -19.00 -19.31 6.64
CA SER A 334 -19.34 -17.98 6.11
C SER A 334 -18.46 -16.89 6.72
N LEU A 335 -18.04 -17.04 7.98
CA LEU A 335 -17.09 -16.15 8.64
C LEU A 335 -15.71 -16.25 7.98
N ASP A 336 -15.24 -17.48 7.72
CA ASP A 336 -14.01 -17.73 6.97
C ASP A 336 -14.08 -17.15 5.56
N LEU A 337 -15.21 -17.34 4.85
CA LEU A 337 -15.43 -16.76 3.54
C LEU A 337 -15.43 -15.22 3.58
N LEU A 338 -16.08 -14.61 4.58
CA LEU A 338 -16.11 -13.15 4.73
C LEU A 338 -14.72 -12.58 5.00
N ASN A 339 -13.92 -13.26 5.83
CA ASN A 339 -12.54 -12.89 6.10
C ASN A 339 -11.66 -13.03 4.84
N ASP A 340 -11.75 -14.15 4.13
CA ASP A 340 -11.02 -14.37 2.88
C ASP A 340 -11.45 -13.38 1.79
N PHE A 341 -12.75 -13.07 1.69
CA PHE A 341 -13.30 -12.07 0.78
C PHE A 341 -12.68 -10.69 1.06
N GLN A 342 -12.69 -10.22 2.31
CA GLN A 342 -12.04 -8.95 2.67
C GLN A 342 -10.56 -8.94 2.30
N ASN A 343 -9.85 -10.02 2.56
CA ASN A 343 -8.44 -10.16 2.20
C ASN A 343 -8.21 -10.05 0.68
N THR A 344 -9.19 -10.39 -0.15
CA THR A 344 -9.08 -10.19 -1.60
C THR A 344 -9.06 -8.72 -2.00
N LEU A 345 -9.74 -7.86 -1.24
CA LEU A 345 -9.95 -6.44 -1.56
C LEU A 345 -8.73 -5.57 -1.23
N PHE A 346 -7.80 -6.08 -0.42
CA PHE A 346 -6.64 -5.32 0.05
C PHE A 346 -5.30 -5.94 -0.38
N SER A 347 -4.31 -5.07 -0.63
CA SER A 347 -2.94 -5.51 -0.95
C SER A 347 -2.20 -6.05 0.29
N ARG A 348 -2.57 -5.61 1.48
CA ARG A 348 -2.19 -6.24 2.76
C ARG A 348 -3.43 -6.72 3.44
N PHE A 349 -3.38 -7.91 3.99
CA PHE A 349 -4.51 -8.50 4.69
C PHE A 349 -4.73 -7.73 5.98
N PRO A 350 -5.86 -7.02 6.13
CA PRO A 350 -6.17 -6.34 7.37
C PRO A 350 -6.61 -7.37 8.40
N ASP A 351 -6.32 -7.11 9.67
CA ASP A 351 -6.90 -7.91 10.76
C ASP A 351 -8.42 -7.78 10.72
N PHE A 352 -9.14 -8.89 10.90
CA PHE A 352 -10.59 -8.86 11.04
C PHE A 352 -10.93 -8.16 12.36
N ILE A 353 -11.75 -7.11 12.29
CA ILE A 353 -12.18 -6.34 13.46
C ILE A 353 -13.69 -6.22 13.51
N VAL A 354 -14.23 -5.97 14.71
CA VAL A 354 -15.61 -5.53 14.91
C VAL A 354 -15.64 -4.23 15.74
N PRO A 355 -16.60 -3.32 15.52
CA PRO A 355 -17.66 -3.40 14.53
C PRO A 355 -17.11 -3.28 13.10
N LEU A 356 -17.71 -4.04 12.19
CA LEU A 356 -17.42 -3.99 10.76
C LEU A 356 -18.76 -3.82 10.06
N CYS A 357 -18.93 -2.72 9.32
CA CYS A 357 -20.14 -2.51 8.54
C CYS A 357 -19.85 -2.58 7.04
N MET A 358 -20.78 -3.10 6.26
CA MET A 358 -20.69 -3.21 4.81
C MET A 358 -22.00 -2.75 4.18
N LEU A 359 -21.92 -1.73 3.33
CA LEU A 359 -23.07 -1.25 2.55
C LEU A 359 -23.10 -2.01 1.21
N VAL A 360 -24.22 -2.66 0.96
CA VAL A 360 -24.48 -3.47 -0.23
C VAL A 360 -25.69 -2.87 -0.96
N ASP A 361 -25.62 -2.69 -2.28
CA ASP A 361 -26.75 -2.21 -3.07
C ASP A 361 -27.86 -3.27 -3.22
N ALA A 362 -28.98 -2.91 -3.84
CA ALA A 362 -30.13 -3.80 -4.01
C ALA A 362 -29.77 -5.04 -4.86
N GLU A 363 -28.81 -4.91 -5.78
CA GLU A 363 -28.29 -5.99 -6.63
C GLU A 363 -27.20 -6.83 -5.96
N GLY A 364 -27.00 -6.68 -4.64
CA GLY A 364 -26.03 -7.49 -3.89
C GLY A 364 -24.58 -7.13 -4.17
N GLN A 365 -24.28 -5.89 -4.56
CA GLN A 365 -22.91 -5.40 -4.78
C GLN A 365 -22.43 -4.56 -3.60
N LEU A 366 -21.24 -4.87 -3.09
CA LEU A 366 -20.55 -4.10 -2.09
C LEU A 366 -20.16 -2.71 -2.63
N ILE A 367 -20.56 -1.67 -1.91
CA ILE A 367 -20.29 -0.26 -2.22
C ILE A 367 -19.25 0.32 -1.27
N SER A 368 -19.35 0.05 0.03
CA SER A 368 -18.41 0.58 1.03
C SER A 368 -18.23 -0.35 2.23
N ILE A 369 -17.05 -0.23 2.86
CA ILE A 369 -16.67 -0.94 4.09
C ILE A 369 -16.32 0.08 5.16
N TYR A 370 -16.84 -0.13 6.37
CA TYR A 370 -16.61 0.69 7.54
C TYR A 370 -15.92 -0.19 8.58
N ARG A 371 -14.68 0.13 8.94
CA ARG A 371 -13.88 -0.63 9.92
C ARG A 371 -13.72 0.16 11.21
N GLY A 372 -14.20 -0.39 12.31
CA GLY A 372 -14.20 0.29 13.61
C GLY A 372 -15.40 1.23 13.74
N SER A 373 -15.35 2.14 14.72
CA SER A 373 -16.55 2.87 15.12
C SER A 373 -16.82 4.16 14.35
N PHE A 374 -18.05 4.39 13.89
CA PHE A 374 -18.44 5.57 13.10
C PHE A 374 -19.62 6.33 13.70
N PRO A 375 -19.68 7.67 13.51
CA PRO A 375 -20.91 8.41 13.71
C PRO A 375 -22.01 7.82 12.82
N ILE A 376 -23.16 7.47 13.40
CA ILE A 376 -24.26 6.81 12.68
C ILE A 376 -24.76 7.63 11.48
N SER A 377 -24.67 8.97 11.56
CA SER A 377 -24.99 9.86 10.43
C SER A 377 -24.21 9.55 9.16
N THR A 378 -22.98 9.02 9.27
CA THR A 378 -22.15 8.63 8.13
C THR A 378 -22.86 7.61 7.24
N PHE A 379 -23.61 6.67 7.83
CA PHE A 379 -24.34 5.66 7.08
C PHE A 379 -25.49 6.26 6.28
N PHE A 380 -26.12 7.32 6.80
CA PHE A 380 -27.21 8.02 6.10
C PHE A 380 -26.70 8.85 4.94
N ASP A 381 -25.59 9.56 5.16
CA ASP A 381 -24.92 10.33 4.10
C ASP A 381 -24.42 9.41 2.99
N ASP A 382 -23.98 8.20 3.35
CA ASP A 382 -23.45 7.23 2.39
C ASP A 382 -24.51 6.37 1.73
N ALA A 383 -25.77 6.42 2.17
CA ALA A 383 -26.87 5.75 1.49
C ALA A 383 -26.95 6.18 0.01
N GLN A 384 -26.62 7.45 -0.30
CA GLN A 384 -26.60 7.96 -1.67
C GLN A 384 -25.50 7.35 -2.56
N LEU A 385 -24.49 6.67 -1.98
CA LEU A 385 -23.41 6.06 -2.77
C LEU A 385 -23.93 4.97 -3.72
N VAL A 386 -25.07 4.34 -3.40
CA VAL A 386 -25.68 3.29 -4.22
C VAL A 386 -26.18 3.82 -5.57
N GLU A 387 -26.52 5.11 -5.63
CA GLU A 387 -27.01 5.80 -6.84
C GLU A 387 -25.88 6.24 -7.78
N LEU A 388 -24.64 6.25 -7.29
CA LEU A 388 -23.49 6.73 -8.07
C LEU A 388 -23.10 5.74 -9.16
N ASN A 389 -22.70 6.27 -10.32
CA ASN A 389 -22.14 5.43 -11.38
C ASN A 389 -20.70 4.99 -11.05
N ASP A 390 -20.16 4.03 -11.81
CA ASP A 390 -18.84 3.45 -11.54
C ASP A 390 -17.69 4.48 -11.66
N ILE A 391 -17.83 5.55 -12.46
CA ILE A 391 -16.82 6.63 -12.56
C ILE A 391 -16.84 7.50 -11.31
N GLU A 392 -18.02 7.83 -10.80
CA GLU A 392 -18.21 8.60 -9.57
C GLU A 392 -17.68 7.83 -8.35
N LEU A 393 -18.06 6.56 -8.19
CA LEU A 393 -17.55 5.67 -7.15
C LEU A 393 -16.02 5.57 -7.19
N ARG A 394 -15.46 5.34 -8.39
CA ARG A 394 -14.02 5.29 -8.58
C ARG A 394 -13.33 6.58 -8.15
N THR A 395 -13.90 7.73 -8.50
CA THR A 395 -13.34 9.04 -8.14
C THR A 395 -13.36 9.25 -6.63
N LEU A 396 -14.45 8.87 -5.95
CA LEU A 396 -14.55 8.96 -4.48
C LEU A 396 -13.65 7.93 -3.75
N SER A 397 -13.34 6.80 -4.37
CA SER A 397 -12.44 5.78 -3.79
C SER A 397 -10.98 6.20 -3.72
N ALA A 398 -10.58 7.20 -4.52
CA ALA A 398 -9.20 7.67 -4.57
C ALA A 398 -8.92 8.71 -3.46
N PRO A 399 -7.87 8.53 -2.65
CA PRO A 399 -7.53 9.48 -1.59
C PRO A 399 -6.85 10.76 -2.12
N LEU A 400 -6.52 10.79 -3.41
CA LEU A 400 -5.80 11.89 -4.06
C LEU A 400 -6.61 12.38 -5.25
N ILE A 401 -6.68 13.70 -5.39
CA ILE A 401 -7.30 14.37 -6.54
C ILE A 401 -6.42 14.11 -7.77
N GLY A 402 -7.03 13.78 -8.90
CA GLY A 402 -6.31 13.52 -10.14
C GLY A 402 -7.23 13.25 -11.32
N THR A 403 -6.63 12.93 -12.47
CA THR A 403 -7.34 12.53 -13.68
C THR A 403 -7.03 11.07 -13.99
N TRP A 404 -8.06 10.27 -14.27
CA TRP A 404 -7.91 8.88 -14.65
C TRP A 404 -7.44 8.75 -16.10
N ILE A 405 -6.33 8.05 -16.32
CA ILE A 405 -5.83 7.71 -17.67
C ILE A 405 -6.28 6.31 -18.15
N THR A 406 -7.04 5.59 -17.32
CA THR A 406 -7.59 4.26 -17.63
C THR A 406 -9.10 4.25 -17.44
N GLN A 407 -9.79 3.35 -18.12
CA GLN A 407 -11.23 3.12 -17.91
C GLN A 407 -11.48 2.44 -16.55
N PRO A 408 -12.66 2.65 -15.93
CA PRO A 408 -13.06 1.89 -14.74
C PRO A 408 -13.05 0.39 -15.03
N ALA A 409 -12.71 -0.42 -14.03
CA ALA A 409 -12.83 -1.86 -14.16
C ALA A 409 -14.31 -2.25 -14.24
N THR A 410 -14.63 -3.23 -15.09
CA THR A 410 -16.00 -3.72 -15.24
C THR A 410 -16.37 -4.65 -14.07
N ARG A 411 -17.69 -4.85 -13.85
CA ARG A 411 -18.18 -5.82 -12.86
C ARG A 411 -17.60 -7.23 -13.09
N ALA A 412 -17.48 -7.66 -14.34
CA ALA A 412 -16.86 -8.94 -14.69
C ALA A 412 -15.38 -9.02 -14.27
N GLN A 413 -14.62 -7.92 -14.44
CA GLN A 413 -13.22 -7.85 -14.02
C GLN A 413 -13.07 -7.89 -12.48
N PHE A 414 -13.95 -7.21 -11.74
CA PHE A 414 -13.95 -7.30 -10.28
C PHE A 414 -14.30 -8.71 -9.79
N ALA A 415 -15.31 -9.35 -10.38
CA ALA A 415 -15.67 -10.72 -10.04
C ALA A 415 -14.53 -11.71 -10.35
N ASP A 416 -13.88 -11.62 -11.52
CA ASP A 416 -12.69 -12.42 -11.84
C ASP A 416 -11.54 -12.19 -10.85
N PHE A 417 -11.33 -10.94 -10.43
CA PHE A 417 -10.27 -10.56 -9.50
C PHE A 417 -10.47 -11.19 -8.11
N VAL A 418 -11.71 -11.23 -7.63
CA VAL A 418 -12.09 -11.88 -6.37
C VAL A 418 -11.98 -13.40 -6.52
N ALA A 419 -12.56 -13.97 -7.59
CA ALA A 419 -12.52 -15.40 -7.88
C ALA A 419 -11.09 -15.96 -7.89
N ALA A 420 -10.17 -15.29 -8.59
CA ALA A 420 -8.78 -15.72 -8.70
C ALA A 420 -8.03 -15.76 -7.35
N ARG A 421 -8.45 -14.94 -6.38
CA ARG A 421 -7.86 -14.91 -5.03
C ARG A 421 -8.52 -15.88 -4.06
N LEU A 422 -9.80 -16.17 -4.27
CA LEU A 422 -10.54 -17.15 -3.47
C LEU A 422 -10.25 -18.59 -3.91
N LEU A 423 -9.83 -18.82 -5.16
CA LEU A 423 -9.74 -20.16 -5.77
C LEU A 423 -9.08 -21.23 -4.91
N GLU A 424 -7.99 -20.89 -4.20
CA GLU A 424 -7.23 -21.85 -3.40
C GLU A 424 -7.91 -22.22 -2.07
N ARG A 425 -8.48 -21.23 -1.35
CA ARG A 425 -9.05 -21.43 0.00
C ARG A 425 -10.55 -21.68 -0.03
N GLN A 426 -11.23 -21.05 -0.98
CA GLN A 426 -12.67 -21.00 -1.12
C GLN A 426 -13.07 -21.34 -2.56
N PRO A 427 -12.73 -22.54 -3.08
CA PRO A 427 -12.94 -22.88 -4.49
C PRO A 427 -14.41 -22.86 -4.91
N GLN A 428 -15.34 -23.19 -4.00
CA GLN A 428 -16.78 -23.07 -4.25
C GLN A 428 -17.21 -21.61 -4.44
N ALA A 429 -16.74 -20.70 -3.57
CA ALA A 429 -17.00 -19.27 -3.73
C ALA A 429 -16.33 -18.71 -4.98
N ALA A 430 -15.11 -19.15 -5.31
CA ALA A 430 -14.45 -18.76 -6.55
C ALA A 430 -15.24 -19.17 -7.80
N ALA A 431 -15.85 -20.36 -7.81
CA ALA A 431 -16.75 -20.78 -8.88
C ALA A 431 -17.97 -19.87 -9.00
N PHE A 432 -18.58 -19.45 -7.88
CA PHE A 432 -19.66 -18.46 -7.86
C PHE A 432 -19.21 -17.15 -8.53
N TYR A 433 -18.05 -16.59 -8.15
CA TYR A 433 -17.57 -15.34 -8.74
C TYR A 433 -17.20 -15.47 -10.22
N PHE A 434 -16.64 -16.60 -10.67
CA PHE A 434 -16.43 -16.84 -12.10
C PHE A 434 -17.74 -16.90 -12.89
N GLN A 435 -18.78 -17.48 -12.29
CA GLN A 435 -20.11 -17.51 -12.89
C GLN A 435 -20.69 -16.10 -13.00
N VAL A 436 -20.65 -15.30 -11.93
CA VAL A 436 -21.06 -13.89 -11.95
C VAL A 436 -20.31 -13.11 -13.04
N ALA A 437 -18.99 -13.31 -13.15
CA ALA A 437 -18.17 -12.67 -14.17
C ALA A 437 -18.58 -13.05 -15.59
N ALA A 438 -18.97 -14.31 -15.82
CA ALA A 438 -19.44 -14.78 -17.12
C ALA A 438 -20.84 -14.26 -17.48
N ASP A 439 -21.72 -14.11 -16.49
CA ASP A 439 -23.10 -13.69 -16.69
C ASP A 439 -23.20 -12.20 -17.07
N VAL A 440 -22.39 -11.36 -16.44
CA VAL A 440 -22.37 -9.91 -16.68
C VAL A 440 -21.44 -9.49 -17.83
N GLU A 441 -20.70 -10.42 -18.44
CA GLU A 441 -19.85 -10.13 -19.59
C GLU A 441 -20.67 -9.99 -20.88
N THR A 442 -20.41 -8.89 -21.59
CA THR A 442 -21.06 -8.54 -22.85
C THR A 442 -20.24 -8.95 -24.07
N ASP A 443 -18.92 -9.02 -23.94
CA ASP A 443 -18.03 -9.47 -25.01
C ASP A 443 -18.08 -11.01 -25.20
N PRO A 444 -18.47 -11.53 -26.38
CA PRO A 444 -18.68 -12.97 -26.59
C PRO A 444 -17.44 -13.84 -26.35
N ASP A 445 -16.26 -13.37 -26.76
CA ASP A 445 -15.01 -14.13 -26.62
C ASP A 445 -14.56 -14.20 -25.16
N SER A 446 -14.61 -13.08 -24.46
CA SER A 446 -14.32 -13.00 -23.03
C SER A 446 -15.34 -13.79 -22.20
N LYS A 447 -16.61 -13.79 -22.60
CA LYS A 447 -17.66 -14.60 -21.97
C LYS A 447 -17.36 -16.09 -22.11
N LYS A 448 -17.03 -16.55 -23.32
CA LYS A 448 -16.63 -17.94 -23.58
C LYS A 448 -15.41 -18.35 -22.76
N HIS A 449 -14.42 -17.48 -22.65
CA HIS A 449 -13.24 -17.73 -21.81
C HIS A 449 -13.61 -17.93 -20.33
N ARG A 450 -14.44 -17.05 -19.77
CA ARG A 450 -14.90 -17.15 -18.37
C ARG A 450 -15.74 -18.39 -18.10
N GLN A 451 -16.66 -18.74 -19.01
CA GLN A 451 -17.43 -19.98 -18.92
C GLN A 451 -16.52 -21.23 -18.93
N GLY A 452 -15.40 -21.18 -19.68
CA GLY A 452 -14.37 -22.22 -19.63
C GLY A 452 -13.75 -22.37 -18.23
N ARG A 453 -13.45 -21.25 -17.56
CA ARG A 453 -12.91 -21.24 -16.19
C ARG A 453 -13.91 -21.80 -15.18
N VAL A 454 -15.19 -21.45 -15.28
CA VAL A 454 -16.25 -22.01 -14.42
C VAL A 454 -16.27 -23.54 -14.52
N LYS A 455 -16.31 -24.09 -15.74
CA LYS A 455 -16.32 -25.53 -15.98
C LYS A 455 -15.08 -26.21 -15.41
N GLN A 456 -13.92 -25.60 -15.58
CA GLN A 456 -12.67 -26.14 -15.04
C GLN A 456 -12.70 -26.25 -13.52
N VAL A 457 -13.13 -25.20 -12.80
CA VAL A 457 -13.21 -25.22 -11.34
C VAL A 457 -14.26 -26.22 -10.86
N GLN A 458 -15.44 -26.27 -11.50
CA GLN A 458 -16.49 -27.24 -11.16
C GLN A 458 -16.05 -28.68 -11.38
N GLN A 459 -15.29 -28.96 -12.45
CA GLN A 459 -14.74 -30.28 -12.71
C GLN A 459 -13.74 -30.71 -11.63
N LEU A 460 -12.85 -29.80 -11.21
CA LEU A 460 -11.88 -30.06 -10.13
C LEU A 460 -12.60 -30.36 -8.81
N LEU A 461 -13.58 -29.52 -8.45
CA LEU A 461 -14.44 -29.74 -7.28
C LEU A 461 -15.19 -31.08 -7.33
N GLY A 462 -15.75 -31.43 -8.48
CA GLY A 462 -16.48 -32.70 -8.68
C GLY A 462 -15.59 -33.95 -8.59
N ASN A 463 -14.30 -33.81 -8.89
CA ASN A 463 -13.31 -34.89 -8.77
C ASN A 463 -12.68 -34.98 -7.36
N GLY A 464 -13.06 -34.09 -6.43
CA GLY A 464 -12.40 -33.98 -5.12
C GLY A 464 -10.97 -33.43 -5.20
N GLU A 465 -10.61 -32.80 -6.32
CA GLU A 465 -9.30 -32.16 -6.51
C GLU A 465 -9.36 -30.70 -6.06
N THR A 466 -8.31 -30.24 -5.37
CA THR A 466 -8.14 -28.81 -5.09
C THR A 466 -7.75 -28.08 -6.39
N PRO A 467 -8.48 -27.00 -6.77
CA PRO A 467 -8.26 -26.31 -8.04
C PRO A 467 -6.90 -25.63 -8.27
#